data_AF-A0A660RT87-F1
#
_entry.id   AF-A0A660RT87-F1
#
_cell.length_a   1.000
_cell.length_b   1.000
_cell.length_c   1.000
_cell.angle_alpha   90.00
_cell.angle_beta   90.00
_cell.angle_gamma   90.00
#
_symmetry.space_group_name_H-M   'P 1'
#
loop_
_entity.id
_entity.type
_entity.pdbx_description
1 polymer ?
#
loop_
_entity_poly.entity_id
_entity_poly.type
_entity_poly.pdbx_seq_one_letter_code
_entity_poly.pdbx_strand_id
1 'polypeptide(L)'
;ALLFTYSVATKKVNLLELIEKDIEWCTLLFFIFLFILVGAVQEVGLLDLIADWVYKVSHGNLNLAICIIIWVAAIMSAFVDNIPFTATMLPIVGYLTKIIPGAESNVLWWALALGACFGGNGTLIGASANVVTIGIAESIGYKITFFEFMKYAFIYMILTILISNIWLIIAY
;
A
#
# COMPACT_ATOMS: atom_id res chain seq x y z
N ALA A 1 11.28 0.39 -23.92
CA ALA A 1 12.73 0.55 -24.16
C ALA A 1 13.06 0.77 -25.64
N LEU A 2 12.87 -0.20 -26.54
CA LEU A 2 13.29 -0.10 -27.96
C LEU A 2 12.70 1.10 -28.74
N LEU A 3 11.40 1.37 -28.60
CA LEU A 3 10.75 2.51 -29.26
C LEU A 3 11.26 3.87 -28.75
N PHE A 4 11.63 3.94 -27.47
CA PHE A 4 12.21 5.12 -26.84
C PHE A 4 13.65 5.37 -27.32
N THR A 5 14.46 4.31 -27.37
CA THR A 5 15.82 4.39 -27.91
C THR A 5 15.81 4.79 -29.39
N TYR A 6 14.86 4.27 -30.17
CA TYR A 6 14.67 4.62 -31.57
C TYR A 6 14.21 6.07 -31.79
N SER A 7 13.26 6.56 -30.98
CA SER A 7 12.73 7.93 -31.10
C SER A 7 13.75 9.00 -30.68
N VAL A 8 14.58 8.70 -29.67
CA VAL A 8 15.70 9.54 -29.25
C VAL A 8 16.82 9.53 -30.30
N ALA A 9 17.18 8.36 -30.83
CA ALA A 9 18.22 8.24 -31.87
C ALA A 9 17.84 8.95 -33.18
N THR A 10 16.55 8.98 -33.52
CA THR A 10 16.03 9.66 -34.72
C THR A 10 15.80 11.16 -34.54
N LYS A 11 16.10 11.74 -33.36
CA LYS A 11 15.83 13.16 -32.99
C LYS A 11 14.37 13.59 -33.20
N LYS A 12 13.43 12.64 -33.31
CA LYS A 12 11.99 12.93 -33.46
C LYS A 12 11.35 13.41 -32.16
N VAL A 13 12.03 13.20 -31.03
CA VAL A 13 11.60 13.62 -29.70
C VAL A 13 12.71 14.48 -29.11
N ASN A 14 12.35 15.67 -28.63
CA ASN A 14 13.28 16.57 -27.98
C ASN A 14 13.49 16.12 -26.54
N LEU A 15 14.66 15.52 -26.25
CA LEU A 15 14.93 14.89 -24.96
C LEU A 15 14.80 15.87 -23.79
N LEU A 16 15.19 17.13 -24.00
CA LEU A 16 15.05 18.19 -23.00
C LEU A 16 13.59 18.50 -22.71
N GLU A 17 12.76 18.60 -23.74
CA GLU A 17 11.32 18.86 -23.56
C GLU A 17 10.62 17.69 -22.85
N LEU A 18 11.00 16.45 -23.19
CA LEU A 18 10.48 15.25 -22.53
C LEU A 18 10.91 15.19 -21.04
N ILE A 19 12.17 15.49 -20.76
CA ILE A 19 12.73 15.51 -19.40
C ILE A 19 12.10 16.63 -18.56
N GLU A 20 11.85 17.80 -19.13
CA GLU A 20 11.29 18.95 -18.41
C GLU A 20 9.77 18.89 -18.27
N LYS A 21 9.03 18.40 -19.27
CA LYS A 21 7.56 18.46 -19.29
C LYS A 21 6.86 17.13 -19.05
N ASP A 22 7.44 16.01 -19.46
CA ASP A 22 6.74 14.71 -19.43
C ASP A 22 7.15 13.83 -18.22
N ILE A 23 8.19 14.22 -17.47
CA ILE A 23 8.63 13.50 -16.25
C ILE A 23 8.07 14.19 -15.00
N GLU A 24 7.33 13.43 -14.18
CA GLU A 24 6.89 13.84 -12.85
C GLU A 24 8.02 13.68 -11.81
N TRP A 25 8.93 14.66 -11.79
CA TRP A 25 10.09 14.69 -10.88
C TRP A 25 9.72 14.57 -9.41
N CYS A 26 8.62 15.19 -8.97
CA CYS A 26 8.15 15.10 -7.59
C CYS A 26 7.84 13.65 -7.19
N THR A 27 7.16 12.90 -8.06
CA THR A 27 6.81 11.49 -7.83
C THR A 27 8.05 10.60 -7.78
N LEU A 28 9.00 10.81 -8.69
CA LEU A 28 10.27 10.07 -8.69
C LEU A 28 11.10 10.32 -7.42
N LEU A 29 11.28 11.59 -7.05
CA LEU A 29 12.03 11.96 -5.85
C LEU A 29 11.35 11.40 -4.59
N PHE A 30 10.03 11.46 -4.51
CA PHE A 30 9.26 10.84 -3.42
C PHE A 30 9.58 9.35 -3.28
N PHE A 31 9.54 8.57 -4.36
CA PHE A 31 9.85 7.14 -4.30
C PHE A 31 11.31 6.87 -3.95
N ILE A 32 12.26 7.68 -4.46
CA ILE A 32 13.68 7.56 -4.10
C ILE A 32 13.85 7.73 -2.58
N PHE A 33 13.32 8.81 -2.00
CA PHE A 33 13.43 9.06 -0.57
C PHE A 33 12.67 8.04 0.27
N LEU A 34 11.50 7.58 -0.19
CA LEU A 34 10.75 6.51 0.45
C LEU A 34 11.58 5.24 0.55
N PHE A 35 12.19 4.78 -0.55
CA PHE A 35 13.00 3.55 -0.52
C PHE A 35 14.30 3.71 0.29
N ILE A 36 14.91 4.89 0.28
CA ILE A 36 16.03 5.21 1.18
C ILE A 36 15.59 5.09 2.64
N LEU A 37 14.42 5.63 3.00
CA LEU A 37 13.90 5.57 4.36
C LEU A 37 13.57 4.12 4.76
N VAL A 38 12.94 3.34 3.87
CA VAL A 38 12.68 1.90 4.11
C VAL A 38 13.99 1.15 4.35
N GLY A 39 15.02 1.40 3.53
CA GLY A 39 16.34 0.81 3.71
C GLY A 39 16.99 1.21 5.04
N ALA A 40 16.90 2.50 5.42
CA ALA A 40 17.40 2.96 6.71
C ALA A 40 16.69 2.27 7.88
N VAL A 41 15.35 2.19 7.84
CA VAL A 41 14.53 1.51 8.87
C VAL A 41 14.87 0.03 9.01
N GLN A 42 15.23 -0.62 7.88
CA GLN A 42 15.72 -2.00 7.87
C GLN A 42 17.09 -2.12 8.57
N GLU A 43 18.04 -1.23 8.26
CA GLU A 43 19.39 -1.25 8.86
C GLU A 43 19.38 -1.01 10.37
N VAL A 44 18.46 -0.18 10.90
CA VAL A 44 18.31 0.00 12.37
C VAL A 44 17.59 -1.18 13.07
N GLY A 45 17.15 -2.21 12.35
CA GLY A 45 16.54 -3.41 12.93
C GLY A 45 15.11 -3.22 13.44
N LEU A 46 14.42 -2.13 13.02
CA LEU A 46 13.03 -1.90 13.42
C LEU A 46 12.09 -3.00 12.89
N LEU A 47 12.41 -3.57 11.73
CA LEU A 47 11.61 -4.61 11.12
C LEU A 47 11.60 -5.89 11.96
N ASP A 48 12.73 -6.26 12.55
CA ASP A 48 12.85 -7.41 13.44
C ASP A 48 12.03 -7.18 14.72
N LEU A 49 12.02 -5.95 15.26
CA LEU A 49 11.21 -5.60 16.42
C LEU A 49 9.70 -5.72 16.15
N ILE A 50 9.24 -5.23 14.99
CA ILE A 50 7.83 -5.33 14.61
C ILE A 50 7.45 -6.79 14.38
N ALA A 51 8.30 -7.55 13.68
CA ALA A 51 8.04 -8.96 13.42
C ALA A 51 8.00 -9.79 14.71
N ASP A 52 8.93 -9.57 15.64
CA ASP A 52 8.93 -10.21 16.96
C ASP A 52 7.66 -9.87 17.75
N TRP A 53 7.19 -8.63 17.65
CA TRP A 53 5.94 -8.22 18.28
C TRP A 53 4.75 -8.98 17.67
N VAL A 54 4.64 -9.03 16.34
CA VAL A 54 3.59 -9.79 15.65
C VAL A 54 3.67 -11.27 16.01
N TYR A 55 4.87 -11.86 16.07
CA TYR A 55 5.07 -13.25 16.46
C TYR A 55 4.64 -13.52 17.91
N LYS A 56 5.00 -12.63 18.85
CA LYS A 56 4.60 -12.73 20.26
C LYS A 56 3.09 -12.63 20.44
N VAL A 57 2.43 -11.72 19.73
CA VAL A 57 0.98 -11.55 19.80
C VAL A 57 0.25 -12.70 19.12
N SER A 58 0.77 -13.19 17.99
CA SER A 58 0.21 -14.33 17.26
C SER A 58 0.47 -15.67 17.93
N HIS A 59 1.45 -15.75 18.83
CA HIS A 59 1.94 -17.01 19.40
C HIS A 59 2.30 -18.05 18.31
N GLY A 60 2.74 -17.60 17.14
CA GLY A 60 3.02 -18.45 15.98
C GLY A 60 1.77 -19.03 15.28
N ASN A 61 0.57 -18.60 15.66
CA ASN A 61 -0.68 -19.01 15.00
C ASN A 61 -0.86 -18.26 13.67
N LEU A 62 -0.91 -19.03 12.57
CA LEU A 62 -1.07 -18.49 11.22
C LEU A 62 -2.34 -17.63 11.07
N ASN A 63 -3.48 -18.08 11.58
CA ASN A 63 -4.75 -17.36 11.46
C ASN A 63 -4.69 -16.02 12.18
N LEU A 64 -4.08 -15.97 13.37
CA LEU A 64 -3.90 -14.71 14.08
C LEU A 64 -2.96 -13.77 13.33
N ALA A 65 -1.90 -14.30 12.73
CA ALA A 65 -0.98 -13.51 11.91
C ALA A 65 -1.65 -12.93 10.66
N ILE A 66 -2.47 -13.73 9.96
CA ILE A 66 -3.31 -13.27 8.84
C ILE A 66 -4.19 -12.11 9.31
N CYS A 67 -4.88 -12.27 10.44
CA CYS A 67 -5.72 -11.22 11.02
C CYS A 67 -4.94 -9.94 11.34
N ILE A 68 -3.79 -10.06 12.01
CA ILE A 68 -2.98 -8.89 12.37
C ILE A 68 -2.55 -8.15 11.10
N ILE A 69 -2.01 -8.87 10.11
CA ILE A 69 -1.50 -8.24 8.90
C ILE A 69 -2.61 -7.56 8.10
N ILE A 70 -3.73 -8.22 7.83
CA ILE A 70 -4.80 -7.62 7.02
C ILE A 70 -5.43 -6.40 7.71
N TRP A 71 -5.64 -6.45 9.02
CA TRP A 71 -6.28 -5.36 9.76
C TRP A 71 -5.34 -4.18 10.00
N VAL A 72 -4.07 -4.44 10.36
CA VAL A 72 -3.07 -3.37 10.47
C VAL A 72 -2.86 -2.72 9.11
N ALA A 73 -2.76 -3.51 8.04
CA ALA A 73 -2.62 -2.98 6.70
C ALA A 73 -3.82 -2.13 6.28
N ALA A 74 -5.03 -2.59 6.57
CA ALA A 74 -6.25 -1.85 6.27
C ALA A 74 -6.33 -0.52 6.98
N ILE A 75 -6.13 -0.52 8.30
CA ILE A 75 -6.27 0.68 9.13
C ILE A 75 -5.17 1.68 8.79
N MET A 76 -3.91 1.24 8.68
CA MET A 76 -2.80 2.13 8.38
C MET A 76 -2.91 2.71 6.97
N SER A 77 -3.26 1.88 5.99
CA SER A 77 -3.46 2.34 4.61
C SER A 77 -4.69 3.24 4.45
N ALA A 78 -5.64 3.22 5.39
CA ALA A 78 -6.74 4.18 5.38
C ALA A 78 -6.27 5.62 5.59
N PHE A 79 -5.12 5.85 6.23
CA PHE A 79 -4.57 7.19 6.50
C PHE A 79 -3.28 7.49 5.73
N VAL A 80 -2.57 6.46 5.28
CA VAL A 80 -1.33 6.54 4.52
C VAL A 80 -1.56 5.94 3.14
N ASP A 81 -1.07 6.58 2.08
CA ASP A 81 -1.21 6.04 0.73
C ASP A 81 -0.74 4.58 0.66
N ASN A 82 -1.51 3.75 -0.05
CA ASN A 82 -1.30 2.31 -0.09
C ASN A 82 0.06 1.93 -0.70
N ILE A 83 0.64 2.74 -1.59
CA ILE A 83 1.94 2.45 -2.20
C ILE A 83 3.09 2.53 -1.18
N PRO A 84 3.33 3.67 -0.49
CA PRO A 84 4.39 3.76 0.50
C PRO A 84 4.17 2.83 1.68
N PHE A 85 2.93 2.67 2.12
CA PHE A 85 2.62 1.74 3.21
C PHE A 85 2.92 0.28 2.83
N THR A 86 2.54 -0.16 1.63
CA THR A 86 2.84 -1.54 1.20
C THR A 86 4.34 -1.76 1.13
N ALA A 87 5.09 -0.80 0.56
CA ALA A 87 6.55 -0.88 0.42
C ALA A 87 7.26 -1.07 1.77
N THR A 88 6.83 -0.40 2.84
CA THR A 88 7.42 -0.55 4.19
C THR A 88 7.08 -1.90 4.82
N MET A 89 5.92 -2.48 4.51
CA MET A 89 5.49 -3.77 5.03
C MET A 89 6.08 -4.97 4.30
N LEU A 90 6.55 -4.81 3.05
CA LEU A 90 7.14 -5.90 2.25
C LEU A 90 8.23 -6.68 3.03
N PRO A 91 9.26 -6.05 3.61
CA PRO A 91 10.29 -6.80 4.32
C PRO A 91 9.78 -7.43 5.63
N ILE A 92 8.80 -6.81 6.30
CA ILE A 92 8.17 -7.35 7.51
C ILE A 92 7.40 -8.63 7.19
N VAL A 93 6.54 -8.59 6.17
CA VAL A 93 5.78 -9.76 5.72
C VAL A 93 6.71 -10.84 5.19
N GLY A 94 7.74 -10.48 4.42
CA GLY A 94 8.74 -11.43 3.94
C GLY A 94 9.50 -12.15 5.04
N TYR A 95 9.77 -11.48 6.17
CA TYR A 95 10.35 -12.12 7.34
C TYR A 95 9.32 -13.00 8.08
N LEU A 96 8.11 -12.49 8.33
CA LEU A 96 7.04 -13.25 9.00
C LEU A 96 6.67 -14.53 8.25
N THR A 97 6.64 -14.49 6.92
CA THR A 97 6.42 -15.68 6.08
C THR A 97 7.44 -16.78 6.32
N LYS A 98 8.67 -16.46 6.75
CA LYS A 98 9.72 -17.45 7.06
C LYS A 98 9.62 -18.00 8.47
N ILE A 99 9.16 -17.20 9.43
CA ILE A 99 9.18 -17.58 10.85
C ILE A 99 7.85 -18.13 11.36
N ILE A 100 6.73 -17.85 10.67
CA ILE A 100 5.41 -18.35 11.05
C ILE A 100 5.14 -19.70 10.37
N PRO A 101 4.92 -20.78 11.14
CA PRO A 101 4.59 -22.08 10.57
C PRO A 101 3.33 -22.02 9.68
N GLY A 102 3.39 -22.60 8.49
CA GLY A 102 2.28 -22.64 7.53
C GLY A 102 2.14 -21.41 6.63
N ALA A 103 2.93 -20.36 6.83
CA ALA A 103 2.89 -19.15 6.00
C ALA A 103 3.56 -19.30 4.61
N GLU A 104 4.18 -20.44 4.33
CA GLU A 104 4.86 -20.77 3.05
C GLU A 104 3.93 -20.69 1.82
N SER A 105 2.62 -20.77 2.04
CA SER A 105 1.57 -20.59 1.03
C SER A 105 1.45 -19.16 0.49
N ASN A 106 2.27 -18.23 0.99
CA ASN A 106 2.24 -16.80 0.70
C ASN A 106 0.96 -16.09 1.17
N VAL A 107 0.19 -16.69 2.08
CA VAL A 107 -1.07 -16.11 2.59
C VAL A 107 -0.89 -14.74 3.23
N LEU A 108 0.25 -14.46 3.87
CA LEU A 108 0.53 -13.16 4.48
C LEU A 108 0.76 -12.06 3.44
N TRP A 109 1.25 -12.40 2.24
CA TRP A 109 1.34 -11.46 1.13
C TRP A 109 -0.05 -11.08 0.61
N TRP A 110 -0.96 -12.06 0.53
CA TRP A 110 -2.36 -11.79 0.20
C TRP A 110 -3.05 -10.95 1.28
N ALA A 111 -2.79 -11.23 2.56
CA ALA A 111 -3.30 -10.42 3.67
C ALA A 111 -2.86 -8.96 3.55
N LEU A 112 -1.57 -8.72 3.25
CA LEU A 112 -1.06 -7.37 3.03
C LEU A 112 -1.69 -6.71 1.79
N ALA A 113 -1.74 -7.42 0.66
CA ALA A 113 -2.28 -6.86 -0.58
C ALA A 113 -3.76 -6.49 -0.46
N LEU A 114 -4.58 -7.38 0.10
CA LEU A 114 -6.01 -7.12 0.32
C LEU A 114 -6.22 -6.03 1.37
N GLY A 115 -5.45 -6.10 2.47
CA GLY A 115 -5.47 -5.10 3.54
C GLY A 115 -5.15 -3.71 3.04
N ALA A 116 -4.01 -3.51 2.39
CA ALA A 116 -3.59 -2.20 1.89
C ALA A 116 -4.51 -1.67 0.78
N CYS A 117 -4.87 -2.50 -0.20
CA CYS A 117 -5.71 -2.07 -1.32
C CYS A 117 -7.13 -1.69 -0.89
N PHE A 118 -7.77 -2.47 -0.02
CA PHE A 118 -9.11 -2.13 0.47
C PHE A 118 -9.07 -1.08 1.59
N GLY A 119 -8.01 -1.08 2.40
CA GLY A 119 -7.75 -0.08 3.44
C GLY A 119 -7.71 1.35 2.91
N GLY A 120 -6.98 1.58 1.81
CA GLY A 120 -6.89 2.89 1.15
C GLY A 120 -8.23 3.52 0.77
N ASN A 121 -9.29 2.71 0.63
CA ASN A 121 -10.64 3.20 0.35
C ASN A 121 -11.37 3.72 1.60
N GLY A 122 -10.86 3.49 2.81
CA GLY A 122 -11.53 3.85 4.06
C GLY A 122 -11.60 5.35 4.34
N THR A 123 -10.68 6.15 3.78
CA THR A 123 -10.72 7.61 3.91
C THR A 123 -10.36 8.31 2.61
N LEU A 124 -10.66 9.61 2.55
CA LEU A 124 -10.39 10.46 1.39
C LEU A 124 -8.89 10.55 1.06
N ILE A 125 -8.01 10.45 2.06
CA ILE A 125 -6.55 10.59 1.87
C ILE A 125 -5.82 9.26 1.72
N GLY A 126 -6.50 8.13 1.97
CA GLY A 126 -5.87 6.79 1.94
C GLY A 126 -5.44 6.33 0.54
N ALA A 127 -6.00 6.94 -0.51
CA ALA A 127 -5.59 6.68 -1.88
C ALA A 127 -5.69 7.94 -2.74
N SER A 128 -4.71 8.16 -3.61
CA SER A 128 -4.72 9.23 -4.61
C SER A 128 -6.00 9.27 -5.46
N ALA A 129 -6.57 8.12 -5.81
CA ALA A 129 -7.82 8.03 -6.57
C ALA A 129 -9.02 8.68 -5.86
N ASN A 130 -9.08 8.61 -4.52
CA ASN A 130 -10.15 9.23 -3.74
C ASN A 130 -10.05 10.75 -3.82
N VAL A 131 -8.85 11.31 -3.65
CA VAL A 131 -8.57 12.75 -3.79
C VAL A 131 -8.94 13.25 -5.19
N VAL A 132 -8.55 12.51 -6.24
CA VAL A 132 -8.90 12.86 -7.63
C VAL A 132 -10.42 12.85 -7.83
N THR A 133 -11.11 11.83 -7.32
CA THR A 133 -12.58 11.72 -7.43
C THR A 133 -13.28 12.92 -6.77
N ILE A 134 -12.81 13.34 -5.59
CA ILE A 134 -13.34 14.53 -4.92
C ILE A 134 -13.04 15.80 -5.70
N GLY A 135 -11.83 15.95 -6.24
CA GLY A 135 -11.48 17.10 -7.09
C GLY A 135 -12.37 17.22 -8.33
N ILE A 136 -12.73 16.09 -8.94
CA ILE A 136 -13.69 16.05 -10.06
C ILE A 136 -15.08 16.46 -9.58
N ALA A 137 -15.56 15.91 -8.44
CA ALA A 137 -16.87 16.27 -7.89
C ALA A 137 -16.98 17.76 -7.56
N GLU A 138 -15.94 18.34 -6.96
CA GLU A 138 -15.89 19.77 -6.65
C GLU A 138 -15.93 20.63 -7.92
N SER A 139 -15.29 20.19 -9.01
CA SER A 139 -15.27 20.91 -10.29
C SER A 139 -16.66 21.07 -10.94
N ILE A 140 -17.59 20.16 -10.64
CA ILE A 140 -18.98 20.19 -11.11
C ILE A 140 -19.95 20.70 -10.03
N GLY A 141 -19.44 21.27 -8.94
CA GLY A 141 -20.22 21.94 -7.90
C GLY A 141 -20.66 21.07 -6.72
N TYR A 142 -20.24 19.79 -6.66
CA TYR A 142 -20.52 18.91 -5.52
C TYR A 142 -19.36 18.94 -4.52
N LYS A 143 -19.57 19.57 -3.37
CA LYS A 143 -18.59 19.56 -2.28
C LYS A 143 -18.85 18.37 -1.38
N ILE A 144 -17.82 17.54 -1.19
CA ILE A 144 -17.86 16.38 -0.30
C ILE A 144 -16.78 16.59 0.75
N THR A 145 -17.17 16.67 2.02
CA THR A 145 -16.21 16.83 3.11
C THR A 145 -15.52 15.51 3.44
N PHE A 146 -14.36 15.60 4.09
CA PHE A 146 -13.62 14.42 4.57
C PHE A 146 -14.50 13.47 5.40
N PHE A 147 -15.26 14.02 6.35
CA PHE A 147 -16.11 13.22 7.24
C PHE A 147 -17.32 12.60 6.52
N GLU A 148 -17.90 13.29 5.53
CA GLU A 148 -18.98 12.73 4.71
C GLU A 148 -18.47 11.54 3.91
N PHE A 149 -17.33 11.66 3.24
CA PHE A 149 -16.71 10.54 2.52
C PHE A 149 -16.40 9.38 3.48
N MET A 150 -15.68 9.66 4.57
CA MET A 150 -15.22 8.65 5.52
C MET A 150 -16.39 7.88 6.14
N LYS A 151 -17.50 8.55 6.48
CA LYS A 151 -18.67 7.90 7.08
C LYS A 151 -19.18 6.72 6.27
N TYR A 152 -19.21 6.85 4.93
CA TYR A 152 -19.66 5.77 4.05
C TYR A 152 -18.50 4.83 3.70
N ALA A 153 -17.39 5.41 3.25
CA ALA A 153 -16.26 4.65 2.72
C ALA A 153 -15.61 3.74 3.78
N PHE A 154 -15.52 4.20 5.03
CA PHE A 154 -14.97 3.42 6.13
C PHE A 154 -15.83 2.19 6.44
N ILE A 155 -17.16 2.28 6.35
CA ILE A 155 -18.05 1.12 6.55
C ILE A 155 -17.81 0.09 5.44
N TYR A 156 -17.73 0.52 4.18
CA TYR A 156 -17.43 -0.38 3.06
C TYR A 156 -16.04 -1.00 3.16
N MET A 157 -15.04 -0.25 3.64
CA MET A 157 -13.71 -0.78 3.95
C MET A 157 -13.81 -1.91 4.98
N ILE A 158 -14.48 -1.69 6.11
CA ILE A 158 -14.63 -2.72 7.16
C ILE A 158 -15.30 -3.99 6.60
N LEU A 159 -16.36 -3.85 5.80
CA LEU A 159 -17.05 -4.99 5.20
C LEU A 159 -16.16 -5.77 4.23
N THR A 160 -15.47 -5.08 3.32
CA THR A 160 -14.58 -5.72 2.35
C THR A 160 -13.41 -6.42 3.04
N ILE A 161 -12.81 -5.79 4.06
CA ILE A 161 -11.74 -6.39 4.86
C ILE A 161 -12.22 -7.61 5.65
N LEU A 162 -13.42 -7.57 6.25
CA LEU A 162 -14.00 -8.73 6.92
C LEU A 162 -14.18 -9.91 5.96
N ILE A 163 -14.73 -9.65 4.77
CA ILE A 163 -14.92 -10.68 3.74
C ILE A 163 -13.57 -11.26 3.32
N SER A 164 -12.57 -10.42 3.06
CA SER A 164 -11.22 -10.86 2.71
C SER A 164 -10.55 -11.66 3.80
N ASN A 165 -10.68 -11.24 5.06
CA ASN A 165 -10.10 -11.94 6.21
C ASN A 165 -10.70 -13.36 6.35
N ILE A 166 -12.03 -13.47 6.31
CA ILE A 166 -12.73 -14.75 6.37
C ILE A 166 -12.32 -15.63 5.20
N TRP A 167 -12.24 -15.08 3.99
CA TRP A 167 -11.83 -15.83 2.80
C TRP A 167 -10.40 -16.38 2.94
N LEU A 168 -9.45 -15.58 3.43
CA LEU A 168 -8.08 -16.03 3.64
C LEU A 168 -7.98 -17.18 4.66
N ILE A 169 -8.75 -17.12 5.75
CA ILE A 169 -8.76 -18.19 6.78
C ILE A 169 -9.39 -19.49 6.25
N ILE A 170 -10.34 -19.39 5.32
CA ILE A 170 -10.99 -20.58 4.74
C ILE A 170 -10.15 -21.20 3.63
N ALA A 171 -9.48 -20.36 2.83
CA ALA A 171 -8.73 -20.79 1.67
C ALA A 171 -7.32 -21.35 1.98
N TYR A 172 -6.76 -21.01 3.15
CA TYR A 172 -5.40 -21.35 3.58
C TYR A 172 -5.39 -21.96 4.98
#